data_AF-A0AAW1Q2W0-F1
#
_entry.id   AF-A0AAW1Q2W0-F1
#
_cell.length_a   1.000
_cell.length_b   1.000
_cell.length_c   1.000
_cell.angle_alpha   90.00
_cell.angle_beta   90.00
_cell.angle_gamma   90.00
#
_symmetry.space_group_name_H-M   'P 1'
#
loop_
_entity.id
_entity.type
_entity.pdbx_description
1 polymer ?
#
loop_
_entity_poly.entity_id
_entity_poly.type
_entity_poly.pdbx_seq_one_letter_code
_entity_poly.pdbx_strand_id
1 'polypeptide(L)'
;MAAASQTRNLQMLSAALHAEPDWSAVLFQGCGFVPDVRSLQSWLDLAWEAGFDPEGRQQVGRVTGTRKWIGVTDAAALLRYFGIRARIVDFETKGTAHECDACGAFPIRGSRYTSSVLPDYDLCEACWRLNRSPGAAPFLEVAQAAPISEAILSWVWAYFTEEGGQSIRAPGQEGGPMVTFAGRPPLFLQHQGHSRTIAGVVRTQLADRERLDLLVLDPSSRTSHLQHALEAQNKWQDLTLVSGDSLNKSHQILYVCPGIANPEEREQLKVMQATAWFQCREVQ
;
A
#
# COMPACT_ATOMS: atom_id res chain seq x y z
N MET A 1 10.44 16.46 8.87
CA MET A 1 9.76 15.38 9.62
C MET A 1 9.33 14.22 8.73
N ALA A 2 8.61 14.44 7.61
CA ALA A 2 8.24 13.42 6.59
C ALA A 2 9.41 12.56 6.08
N ALA A 3 10.55 13.19 6.20
CA ALA A 3 11.86 12.65 6.30
C ALA A 3 12.05 11.25 6.93
N ALA A 4 12.31 11.25 8.22
CA ALA A 4 12.71 10.06 8.94
C ALA A 4 11.62 8.98 8.94
N SER A 5 10.37 9.29 8.59
CA SER A 5 9.28 8.32 8.55
C SER A 5 9.46 7.28 7.43
N GLN A 6 9.79 7.69 6.20
CA GLN A 6 9.92 6.77 5.05
C GLN A 6 11.02 5.74 5.27
N THR A 7 12.19 6.18 5.74
CA THR A 7 13.28 5.25 6.04
C THR A 7 12.97 4.35 7.24
N ARG A 8 12.24 4.84 8.25
CA ARG A 8 11.82 4.01 9.39
C ARG A 8 10.85 2.90 8.96
N ASN A 9 9.91 3.19 8.06
CA ASN A 9 9.01 2.16 7.54
C ASN A 9 9.76 1.07 6.76
N LEU A 10 10.77 1.45 5.97
CA LEU A 10 11.65 0.47 5.33
C LEU A 10 12.42 -0.35 6.38
N GLN A 11 12.97 0.29 7.41
CA GLN A 11 13.65 -0.42 8.52
C GLN A 11 12.71 -1.39 9.24
N MET A 12 11.44 -1.03 9.45
CA MET A 12 10.42 -1.89 10.04
C MET A 12 10.09 -3.08 9.14
N LEU A 13 9.93 -2.85 7.83
CA LEU A 13 9.76 -3.93 6.86
C LEU A 13 10.98 -4.86 6.86
N SER A 14 12.20 -4.32 6.81
CA SER A 14 13.44 -5.09 6.87
C SER A 14 13.54 -5.91 8.16
N ALA A 15 13.10 -5.38 9.31
CA ALA A 15 13.08 -6.12 10.56
C ALA A 15 12.19 -7.37 10.46
N ALA A 16 11.01 -7.24 9.83
CA ALA A 16 10.12 -8.37 9.60
C ALA A 16 10.70 -9.36 8.59
N LEU A 17 11.35 -8.89 7.52
CA LEU A 17 12.01 -9.77 6.55
C LEU A 17 13.16 -10.56 7.15
N HIS A 18 13.93 -9.99 8.08
CA HIS A 18 14.99 -10.70 8.78
C HIS A 18 14.50 -11.83 9.71
N ALA A 19 13.22 -11.82 10.08
CA ALA A 19 12.62 -12.91 10.86
C ALA A 19 12.45 -14.21 10.04
N GLU A 20 12.44 -14.10 8.70
CA GLU A 20 12.38 -15.24 7.79
C GLU A 20 13.81 -15.65 7.35
N PRO A 21 14.26 -16.90 7.58
CA PRO A 21 15.63 -17.32 7.30
C PRO A 21 16.09 -17.08 5.86
N ASP A 22 15.23 -17.39 4.87
CA ASP A 22 15.58 -17.28 3.45
C ASP A 22 15.84 -15.83 3.05
N TRP A 23 14.97 -14.90 3.47
CA TRP A 23 15.18 -13.48 3.19
C TRP A 23 16.35 -12.91 3.98
N SER A 24 16.52 -13.32 5.24
CA SER A 24 17.61 -12.85 6.09
C SER A 24 18.99 -13.21 5.52
N ALA A 25 19.11 -14.35 4.84
CA ALA A 25 20.35 -14.81 4.21
C ALA A 25 20.83 -13.92 3.04
N VAL A 26 19.92 -13.24 2.34
CA VAL A 26 20.25 -12.42 1.15
C VAL A 26 20.13 -10.92 1.41
N LEU A 27 19.22 -10.51 2.29
CA LEU A 27 18.93 -9.11 2.55
C LEU A 27 20.16 -8.40 3.14
N PHE A 28 20.58 -7.32 2.49
CA PHE A 28 21.78 -6.55 2.87
C PHE A 28 23.04 -7.42 3.00
N GLN A 29 23.26 -8.32 2.04
CA GLN A 29 24.40 -9.25 2.03
C GLN A 29 24.43 -10.20 3.24
N GLY A 30 23.24 -10.57 3.77
CA GLY A 30 23.15 -11.51 4.88
C GLY A 30 23.65 -10.95 6.21
N CYS A 31 23.65 -9.63 6.39
CA CYS A 31 24.20 -9.01 7.62
C CYS A 31 23.43 -9.39 8.89
N GLY A 32 22.17 -9.86 8.77
CA GLY A 32 21.36 -10.35 9.89
C GLY A 32 20.81 -9.26 10.82
N PHE A 33 20.92 -7.98 10.46
CA PHE A 33 20.36 -6.87 11.22
C PHE A 33 19.88 -5.74 10.30
N VAL A 34 19.01 -4.88 10.83
CA VAL A 34 18.49 -3.72 10.08
C VAL A 34 19.56 -2.62 9.99
N PRO A 35 20.03 -2.25 8.78
CA PRO A 35 21.06 -1.22 8.64
C PRO A 35 20.57 0.17 9.02
N ASP A 36 21.51 1.06 9.33
CA ASP A 36 21.20 2.48 9.54
C ASP A 36 20.85 3.19 8.22
N VAL A 37 20.28 4.38 8.33
CA VAL A 37 19.80 5.19 7.20
C VAL A 37 20.89 5.44 6.14
N ARG A 38 22.14 5.71 6.54
CA ARG A 38 23.21 6.00 5.58
C ARG A 38 23.62 4.74 4.83
N SER A 39 23.67 3.61 5.53
CA SER A 39 23.91 2.30 4.92
C SER A 39 22.83 1.96 3.89
N LEU A 40 21.55 2.19 4.22
CA LEU A 40 20.43 2.01 3.27
C LEU A 40 20.55 2.93 2.05
N GLN A 41 20.91 4.21 2.25
CA GLN A 41 21.14 5.15 1.15
C GLN A 41 22.28 4.71 0.22
N SER A 42 23.37 4.18 0.78
CA SER A 42 24.49 3.67 -0.01
C SER A 42 24.11 2.44 -0.83
N TRP A 43 23.33 1.53 -0.25
CA TRP A 43 22.80 0.39 -0.99
C TRP A 43 21.83 0.80 -2.09
N LEU A 44 21.01 1.84 -1.88
CA LEU A 44 20.14 2.35 -2.93
C LEU A 44 20.93 2.98 -4.08
N ASP A 45 21.95 3.79 -3.79
CA ASP A 45 22.82 4.35 -4.83
C ASP A 45 23.47 3.21 -5.66
N LEU A 46 23.89 2.11 -5.03
CA LEU A 46 24.41 0.92 -5.71
C LEU A 46 23.34 0.17 -6.52
N ALA A 47 22.11 0.06 -6.00
CA ALA A 47 21.00 -0.55 -6.72
C ALA A 47 20.69 0.22 -8.01
N TRP A 48 20.65 1.55 -7.94
CA TRP A 48 20.49 2.41 -9.10
C TRP A 48 21.65 2.29 -10.11
N GLU A 49 22.89 2.14 -9.63
CA GLU A 49 24.06 1.87 -10.49
C GLU A 49 24.00 0.51 -11.17
N ALA A 50 23.40 -0.49 -10.52
CA ALA A 50 23.15 -1.80 -11.09
C ALA A 50 21.94 -1.85 -12.05
N GLY A 51 21.26 -0.72 -12.27
CA GLY A 51 20.18 -0.56 -13.24
C GLY A 51 18.77 -0.81 -12.69
N PHE A 52 18.59 -0.94 -11.38
CA PHE A 52 17.26 -0.93 -10.78
C PHE A 52 16.73 0.51 -10.75
N ASP A 53 15.49 0.74 -11.17
CA ASP A 53 14.83 2.07 -11.13
C ASP A 53 15.69 3.27 -11.60
N PRO A 54 16.15 3.29 -12.87
CA PRO A 54 16.94 4.40 -13.40
C PRO A 54 16.17 5.73 -13.40
N GLU A 55 14.84 5.69 -13.47
CA GLU A 55 13.98 6.87 -13.40
C GLU A 55 14.01 7.51 -12.01
N GLY A 56 13.89 6.71 -10.95
CA GLY A 56 14.08 7.16 -9.57
C GLY A 56 15.44 7.84 -9.36
N ARG A 57 16.52 7.25 -9.90
CA ARG A 57 17.86 7.87 -9.88
C ARG A 57 17.88 9.23 -10.59
N GLN A 58 17.23 9.35 -11.74
CA GLN A 58 17.20 10.60 -12.51
C GLN A 58 16.43 11.70 -11.77
N GLN A 59 15.33 11.35 -11.11
CA GLN A 59 14.47 12.28 -10.39
C GLN A 59 15.11 12.77 -9.09
N VAL A 60 15.67 11.86 -8.28
CA VAL A 60 16.19 12.17 -6.95
C VAL A 60 17.68 12.51 -7.00
N GLY A 61 18.44 11.90 -7.90
CA GLY A 61 19.89 11.89 -7.89
C GLY A 61 20.45 11.13 -6.69
N ARG A 62 21.78 11.22 -6.47
CA ARG A 62 22.45 10.55 -5.35
C ARG A 62 21.78 10.87 -4.01
N VAL A 63 21.54 9.84 -3.18
CA VAL A 63 20.92 9.98 -1.86
C VAL A 63 21.91 9.87 -0.71
N THR A 64 23.04 9.17 -0.86
CA THR A 64 24.04 9.02 0.20
C THR A 64 24.54 10.38 0.69
N GLY A 65 24.52 10.57 2.01
CA GLY A 65 24.98 11.81 2.64
C GLY A 65 24.00 12.98 2.50
N THR A 66 22.81 12.73 1.93
CA THR A 66 21.77 13.74 1.78
C THR A 66 20.61 13.50 2.75
N ARG A 67 19.72 14.49 2.83
CA ARG A 67 18.39 14.36 3.47
C ARG A 67 17.30 14.14 2.43
N LYS A 68 17.62 13.60 1.24
CA LYS A 68 16.62 13.25 0.23
C LYS A 68 15.90 11.98 0.65
N TRP A 69 14.65 11.87 0.21
CA TRP A 69 13.71 10.86 0.67
C TRP A 69 13.51 9.79 -0.39
N ILE A 70 13.26 8.58 0.08
CA ILE A 70 13.06 7.40 -0.76
C ILE A 70 11.56 7.12 -0.86
N GLY A 71 11.04 7.12 -2.08
CA GLY A 71 9.68 6.71 -2.36
C GLY A 71 9.49 5.20 -2.27
N VAL A 72 8.28 4.74 -2.59
CA VAL A 72 7.95 3.32 -2.64
C VAL A 72 8.76 2.57 -3.72
N THR A 73 9.05 3.23 -4.85
CA THR A 73 9.84 2.68 -5.96
C THR A 73 11.30 2.49 -5.56
N ASP A 74 11.86 3.45 -4.82
CA ASP A 74 13.22 3.39 -4.28
C ASP A 74 13.36 2.25 -3.25
N ALA A 75 12.35 2.09 -2.37
CA ALA A 75 12.29 0.95 -1.45
C ALA A 75 12.22 -0.38 -2.19
N ALA A 76 11.42 -0.47 -3.26
CA ALA A 76 11.37 -1.66 -4.11
C ALA A 76 12.70 -1.92 -4.82
N ALA A 77 13.34 -0.90 -5.37
CA ALA A 77 14.63 -0.99 -6.06
C ALA A 77 15.69 -1.60 -5.13
N LEU A 78 15.77 -1.09 -3.90
CA LEU A 78 16.69 -1.57 -2.89
C LEU A 78 16.43 -3.03 -2.50
N LEU A 79 15.18 -3.42 -2.25
CA LEU A 79 14.84 -4.80 -1.90
C LEU A 79 15.12 -5.76 -3.07
N ARG A 80 14.73 -5.39 -4.29
CA ARG A 80 14.95 -6.18 -5.51
C ARG A 80 16.42 -6.32 -5.85
N TYR A 81 17.24 -5.32 -5.53
CA TYR A 81 18.69 -5.42 -5.64
C TYR A 81 19.25 -6.58 -4.80
N PHE A 82 18.64 -6.94 -3.67
CA PHE A 82 19.03 -8.12 -2.87
C PHE A 82 18.30 -9.41 -3.26
N GLY A 83 17.54 -9.42 -4.35
CA GLY A 83 16.78 -10.59 -4.80
C GLY A 83 15.45 -10.79 -4.07
N ILE A 84 15.01 -9.82 -3.27
CA ILE A 84 13.68 -9.89 -2.65
C ILE A 84 12.62 -9.59 -3.71
N ARG A 85 11.58 -10.44 -3.78
CA ARG A 85 10.46 -10.33 -4.73
C ARG A 85 9.46 -9.24 -4.32
N ALA A 86 9.92 -8.00 -4.23
CA ALA A 86 9.11 -6.85 -3.89
C ALA A 86 8.27 -6.38 -5.09
N ARG A 87 6.98 -6.10 -4.87
CA ARG A 87 6.02 -5.62 -5.88
C ARG A 87 5.30 -4.38 -5.37
N ILE A 88 4.76 -3.59 -6.30
CA ILE A 88 4.03 -2.36 -6.00
C ILE A 88 2.63 -2.47 -6.61
N VAL A 89 1.62 -2.06 -5.84
CA VAL A 89 0.26 -1.83 -6.33
C VAL A 89 -0.08 -0.36 -6.13
N ASP A 90 -0.64 0.23 -7.18
CA ASP A 90 -1.04 1.64 -7.20
C ASP A 90 -2.56 1.74 -7.09
N PHE A 91 -3.01 2.51 -6.11
CA PHE A 91 -4.40 2.91 -5.93
C PHE A 91 -4.46 4.40 -6.27
N GLU A 92 -4.94 4.73 -7.46
CA GLU A 92 -5.06 6.12 -7.91
C GLU A 92 -6.50 6.60 -7.90
N THR A 93 -6.68 7.86 -7.51
CA THR A 93 -7.97 8.55 -7.67
C THR A 93 -8.27 8.92 -9.13
N LYS A 94 -7.25 8.90 -10.01
CA LYS A 94 -7.33 9.39 -11.39
C LYS A 94 -8.21 8.52 -12.31
N GLY A 95 -8.49 7.27 -11.93
CA GLY A 95 -9.40 6.39 -12.66
C GLY A 95 -10.86 6.44 -12.18
N THR A 96 -11.17 7.23 -11.14
CA THR A 96 -12.48 7.21 -10.49
C THR A 96 -13.11 8.60 -10.30
N ALA A 97 -12.35 9.67 -10.55
CA ALA A 97 -12.78 11.06 -10.37
C ALA A 97 -12.95 11.74 -11.73
N HIS A 98 -14.19 11.85 -12.19
CA HIS A 98 -14.58 12.56 -13.41
C HIS A 98 -15.24 13.89 -13.04
N GLU A 99 -15.04 14.93 -13.85
CA GLU A 99 -15.77 16.21 -13.76
C GLU A 99 -17.04 16.11 -14.63
N CYS A 100 -18.15 16.67 -14.17
CA CYS A 100 -19.36 16.74 -14.98
C CYS A 100 -19.25 17.86 -16.02
N ASP A 101 -19.25 17.54 -17.31
CA ASP A 101 -19.11 18.52 -18.40
C ASP A 101 -20.25 19.55 -18.47
N ALA A 102 -21.42 19.23 -17.91
CA ALA A 102 -22.57 20.15 -17.93
C ALA A 102 -22.64 21.12 -16.74
N CYS A 103 -22.06 20.78 -15.59
CA CYS A 103 -22.16 21.61 -14.38
C CYS A 103 -20.85 21.87 -13.64
N GLY A 104 -19.73 21.28 -14.08
CA GLY A 104 -18.42 21.39 -13.44
C GLY A 104 -18.30 20.69 -12.09
N ALA A 105 -19.26 19.82 -11.73
CA ALA A 105 -19.19 19.10 -10.46
C ALA A 105 -18.01 18.11 -10.48
N PHE A 106 -17.07 18.26 -9.56
CA PHE A 106 -15.91 17.40 -9.43
C PHE A 106 -15.63 17.01 -7.97
N PRO A 107 -15.43 15.71 -7.66
CA PRO A 107 -15.74 14.57 -8.51
C PRO A 107 -17.25 14.35 -8.65
N ILE A 108 -17.70 13.71 -9.73
CA ILE A 108 -19.07 13.20 -9.86
C ILE A 108 -19.36 12.25 -8.68
N ARG A 109 -20.41 12.55 -7.90
CA ARG A 109 -20.92 11.69 -6.83
C ARG A 109 -22.18 10.95 -7.31
N GLY A 110 -22.31 9.67 -6.96
CA GLY A 110 -23.37 8.80 -7.48
C GLY A 110 -23.12 8.36 -8.93
N SER A 111 -24.14 7.82 -9.59
CA SER A 111 -24.01 7.29 -10.96
C SER A 111 -23.37 8.29 -11.91
N ARG A 112 -22.34 7.82 -12.65
CA ARG A 112 -21.69 8.56 -13.74
C ARG A 112 -22.31 8.11 -15.06
N TYR A 113 -22.58 9.05 -15.94
CA TYR A 113 -23.15 8.79 -17.25
C TYR A 113 -22.19 9.27 -18.34
N THR A 114 -21.58 8.35 -19.09
CA THR A 114 -20.64 8.69 -20.18
C THR A 114 -21.38 8.74 -21.51
N SER A 115 -21.05 9.70 -22.36
CA SER A 115 -21.52 9.70 -23.76
C SER A 115 -20.96 8.49 -24.50
N SER A 116 -21.78 7.83 -25.32
CA SER A 116 -21.31 6.77 -26.22
C SER A 116 -20.81 7.30 -27.57
N VAL A 117 -20.93 8.61 -27.81
CA VAL A 117 -20.60 9.27 -29.09
C VAL A 117 -19.52 10.32 -28.95
N LEU A 118 -19.40 10.95 -27.78
CA LEU A 118 -18.32 11.89 -27.48
C LEU A 118 -17.30 11.24 -26.53
N PRO A 119 -16.00 11.30 -26.85
CA PRO A 119 -14.96 10.81 -25.97
C PRO A 119 -14.85 11.69 -24.72
N ASP A 120 -14.66 11.06 -23.56
CA ASP A 120 -14.42 11.72 -22.27
C ASP A 120 -15.48 12.76 -21.89
N TYR A 121 -16.75 12.50 -22.26
CA TYR A 121 -17.87 13.38 -21.94
C TYR A 121 -18.77 12.72 -20.89
N ASP A 122 -18.68 13.21 -19.66
CA ASP A 122 -19.29 12.64 -18.47
C ASP A 122 -20.31 13.58 -17.83
N LEU A 123 -21.46 13.02 -17.44
CA LEU A 123 -22.49 13.71 -16.67
C LEU A 123 -22.70 13.06 -15.31
N CYS A 124 -22.92 13.91 -14.30
CA CYS A 124 -23.50 13.44 -13.04
C CYS A 124 -24.97 13.07 -13.21
N GLU A 125 -25.48 12.21 -12.32
CA GLU A 125 -26.88 11.78 -12.31
C GLU A 125 -27.89 12.94 -12.42
N ALA A 126 -27.65 14.05 -11.71
CA ALA A 126 -28.53 15.22 -11.77
C ALA A 126 -28.56 15.87 -13.16
N CYS A 127 -27.42 15.97 -13.85
CA CYS A 127 -27.34 16.55 -15.19
C CYS A 127 -27.95 15.63 -16.24
N TRP A 128 -27.71 14.32 -16.13
CA TRP A 128 -28.33 13.32 -16.98
C TRP A 128 -29.86 13.31 -16.83
N ARG A 129 -30.39 13.27 -15.59
CA ARG A 129 -31.84 13.31 -15.33
C ARG A 129 -32.52 14.58 -15.85
N LEU A 130 -31.83 15.72 -15.80
CA LEU A 130 -32.32 17.00 -16.34
C LEU A 130 -32.11 17.12 -17.86
N ASN A 131 -31.62 16.07 -18.52
CA ASN A 131 -31.30 16.04 -19.95
C ASN A 131 -30.41 17.22 -20.37
N ARG A 132 -29.41 17.56 -19.55
CA ARG A 132 -28.40 18.55 -19.91
C ARG A 132 -27.48 17.95 -20.95
N SER A 133 -27.17 18.71 -22.00
CA SER A 133 -26.38 18.26 -23.17
C SER A 133 -27.05 17.15 -24.02
N PRO A 134 -28.26 17.36 -24.56
CA PRO A 134 -28.94 16.36 -25.39
C PRO A 134 -28.19 16.00 -26.67
N GLY A 135 -27.34 16.88 -27.19
CA GLY A 135 -26.49 16.61 -28.36
C GLY A 135 -25.33 15.63 -28.09
N ALA A 136 -25.05 15.33 -26.82
CA ALA A 136 -24.04 14.35 -26.41
C ALA A 136 -24.65 12.97 -26.09
N ALA A 137 -25.97 12.80 -26.29
CA ALA A 137 -26.64 11.51 -26.15
C ALA A 137 -26.26 10.53 -27.29
N PRO A 138 -26.38 9.21 -27.08
CA PRO A 138 -26.87 8.55 -25.88
C PRO A 138 -25.81 8.43 -24.77
N PHE A 139 -26.29 8.40 -23.53
CA PHE A 139 -25.46 8.23 -22.35
C PHE A 139 -25.60 6.82 -21.78
N LEU A 140 -24.49 6.23 -21.37
CA LEU A 140 -24.42 4.94 -20.69
C LEU A 140 -24.10 5.18 -19.21
N GLU A 141 -24.87 4.56 -18.33
CA GLU A 141 -24.55 4.53 -16.92
C GLU A 141 -23.30 3.68 -16.71
N VAL A 142 -22.24 4.29 -16.20
CA VAL A 142 -21.05 3.58 -15.76
C VAL A 142 -21.22 3.33 -14.27
N ALA A 143 -21.29 2.06 -13.89
CA ALA A 143 -21.27 1.66 -12.49
C ALA A 143 -20.08 2.36 -11.81
N GLN A 144 -20.35 3.08 -10.71
CA GLN A 144 -19.28 3.74 -9.98
C GLN A 144 -18.24 2.69 -9.59
N ALA A 145 -16.97 2.96 -9.88
CA ALA A 145 -15.91 2.17 -9.30
C ALA A 145 -16.04 2.25 -7.77
N ALA A 146 -15.82 1.13 -7.08
CA ALA A 146 -15.82 1.11 -5.62
C ALA A 146 -14.89 2.22 -5.09
N PRO A 147 -15.23 2.89 -3.96
CA PRO A 147 -14.36 3.86 -3.35
C PRO A 147 -12.93 3.33 -3.22
N ILE A 148 -11.92 4.16 -3.46
CA ILE A 148 -10.51 3.76 -3.35
C ILE A 148 -10.18 3.13 -1.99
N SER A 149 -10.83 3.60 -0.92
CA SER A 149 -10.70 3.03 0.42
C SER A 149 -11.19 1.59 0.49
N GLU A 150 -12.29 1.25 -0.18
CA GLU A 150 -12.81 -0.12 -0.28
C GLU A 150 -11.86 -1.01 -1.08
N ALA A 151 -11.33 -0.51 -2.20
CA ALA A 151 -10.33 -1.22 -2.99
C ALA A 151 -9.07 -1.54 -2.18
N ILE A 152 -8.54 -0.57 -1.42
CA ILE A 152 -7.39 -0.76 -0.54
C ILE A 152 -7.71 -1.78 0.55
N LEU A 153 -8.83 -1.62 1.26
CA LEU A 153 -9.23 -2.51 2.36
C LEU A 153 -9.42 -3.95 1.88
N SER A 154 -10.10 -4.13 0.74
CA SER A 154 -10.32 -5.43 0.12
C SER A 154 -9.01 -6.09 -0.32
N TRP A 155 -8.11 -5.31 -0.93
CA TRP A 155 -6.80 -5.81 -1.35
C TRP A 155 -5.94 -6.24 -0.16
N VAL A 156 -5.89 -5.43 0.91
CA VAL A 156 -5.13 -5.75 2.12
C VAL A 156 -5.74 -6.96 2.85
N TRP A 157 -7.06 -7.08 2.85
CA TRP A 157 -7.75 -8.27 3.36
C TRP A 157 -7.34 -9.52 2.60
N ALA A 158 -7.38 -9.50 1.26
CA ALA A 158 -6.92 -10.62 0.44
C ALA A 158 -5.44 -10.95 0.74
N TYR A 159 -4.58 -9.93 0.82
CA TYR A 159 -3.17 -10.10 1.16
C TYR A 159 -2.96 -10.87 2.47
N PHE A 160 -3.68 -10.58 3.55
CA PHE A 160 -3.45 -11.27 4.83
C PHE A 160 -4.24 -12.59 4.98
N THR A 161 -5.15 -12.93 4.07
CA THR A 161 -6.06 -14.07 4.24
C THR A 161 -5.95 -15.18 3.19
N GLU A 162 -5.41 -14.91 1.99
CA GLU A 162 -5.53 -15.82 0.84
C GLU A 162 -4.87 -17.20 1.03
N GLU A 163 -3.73 -17.28 1.72
CA GLU A 163 -3.02 -18.56 1.94
C GLU A 163 -3.42 -19.30 3.21
N GLY A 164 -4.36 -18.75 4.00
CA GLY A 164 -4.74 -19.28 5.29
C GLY A 164 -3.65 -19.09 6.35
N GLY A 165 -4.02 -18.58 7.52
CA GLY A 165 -3.10 -18.42 8.64
C GLY A 165 -3.45 -19.32 9.81
N GLN A 166 -2.50 -19.50 10.74
CA GLN A 166 -2.80 -20.16 12.00
C GLN A 166 -3.73 -19.28 12.83
N SER A 167 -4.96 -19.76 13.03
CA SER A 167 -5.99 -19.04 13.76
C SER A 167 -6.05 -19.54 15.20
N ILE A 168 -5.96 -18.62 16.14
CA ILE A 168 -6.12 -18.87 17.57
C ILE A 168 -7.20 -17.97 18.14
N ARG A 169 -8.03 -18.53 19.02
CA ARG A 169 -8.94 -17.74 19.84
C ARG A 169 -8.16 -17.11 20.99
N ALA A 170 -8.46 -15.86 21.28
CA ALA A 170 -7.90 -15.20 22.45
C ALA A 170 -8.16 -16.06 23.72
N PRO A 171 -7.13 -16.36 24.53
CA PRO A 171 -7.30 -17.23 25.69
C PRO A 171 -8.26 -16.62 26.71
N GLY A 172 -9.16 -17.45 27.25
CA GLY A 172 -10.02 -17.09 28.39
C GLY A 172 -11.41 -16.52 28.08
N GLN A 173 -11.86 -16.48 26.82
CA GLN A 173 -13.24 -16.09 26.48
C GLN A 173 -13.89 -17.05 25.46
N GLU A 174 -14.94 -17.76 25.86
CA GLU A 174 -15.86 -18.40 24.92
C GLU A 174 -16.51 -17.30 24.06
N GLY A 175 -16.28 -17.35 22.74
CA GLY A 175 -16.72 -16.30 21.81
C GLY A 175 -15.79 -15.08 21.69
N GLY A 176 -14.57 -15.15 22.23
CA GLY A 176 -13.55 -14.10 22.07
C GLY A 176 -13.09 -13.91 20.61
N PRO A 177 -12.39 -12.80 20.31
CA PRO A 177 -11.95 -12.48 18.96
C PRO A 177 -11.01 -13.57 18.40
N MET A 178 -11.17 -13.86 17.12
CA MET A 178 -10.27 -14.74 16.37
C MET A 178 -9.05 -13.94 15.91
N VAL A 179 -7.86 -14.46 16.18
CA VAL A 179 -6.60 -13.88 15.73
C VAL A 179 -5.92 -14.86 14.79
N THR A 180 -5.63 -14.41 13.57
CA THR A 180 -4.98 -15.23 12.54
C THR A 180 -3.60 -14.67 12.23
N PHE A 181 -2.57 -15.49 12.42
CA PHE A 181 -1.21 -15.17 11.99
C PHE A 181 -1.03 -15.58 10.53
N ALA A 182 -0.98 -14.58 9.64
CA ALA A 182 -0.94 -14.80 8.20
C ALA A 182 0.40 -15.37 7.68
N GLY A 183 1.47 -15.33 8.47
CA GLY A 183 2.82 -15.71 8.02
C GLY A 183 3.37 -14.79 6.91
N ARG A 184 2.76 -13.63 6.69
CA ARG A 184 3.11 -12.69 5.62
C ARG A 184 3.77 -11.42 6.19
N PRO A 185 4.75 -10.84 5.48
CA PRO A 185 5.37 -9.57 5.87
C PRO A 185 4.36 -8.43 6.02
N PRO A 186 4.68 -7.40 6.82
CA PRO A 186 3.91 -6.16 6.80
C PRO A 186 4.03 -5.46 5.44
N LEU A 187 3.07 -4.59 5.14
CA LEU A 187 3.02 -3.82 3.91
C LEU A 187 3.57 -2.41 4.11
N PHE A 188 4.32 -1.89 3.13
CA PHE A 188 4.73 -0.50 3.12
C PHE A 188 3.66 0.33 2.40
N LEU A 189 2.96 1.20 3.13
CA LEU A 189 1.91 2.07 2.59
C LEU A 189 2.46 3.48 2.39
N GLN A 190 2.42 3.97 1.14
CA GLN A 190 2.82 5.32 0.77
C GLN A 190 1.58 6.13 0.34
N HIS A 191 1.51 7.39 0.77
CA HIS A 191 0.68 8.40 0.13
C HIS A 191 1.45 9.72 0.03
N GLN A 192 0.84 10.75 -0.56
CA GLN A 192 1.52 12.04 -0.70
C GLN A 192 1.97 12.59 0.66
N GLY A 193 3.30 12.74 0.82
CA GLY A 193 3.94 13.38 1.97
C GLY A 193 4.15 12.50 3.22
N HIS A 194 3.65 11.25 3.24
CA HIS A 194 3.81 10.38 4.41
C HIS A 194 3.74 8.90 4.04
N SER A 195 4.35 8.06 4.88
CA SER A 195 4.33 6.61 4.74
C SER A 195 4.09 5.96 6.09
N ARG A 196 3.52 4.76 6.06
CA ARG A 196 3.19 3.96 7.24
C ARG A 196 3.41 2.48 6.94
N THR A 197 3.45 1.66 7.98
CA THR A 197 3.57 0.20 7.83
C THR A 197 2.24 -0.46 8.23
N ILE A 198 1.59 -1.19 7.32
CA ILE A 198 0.39 -1.98 7.66
C ILE A 198 0.85 -3.34 8.18
N ALA A 199 0.60 -3.63 9.44
CA ALA A 199 0.95 -4.88 10.10
C ALA A 199 -0.19 -5.91 10.08
N GLY A 200 -1.41 -5.51 9.71
CA GLY A 200 -2.55 -6.41 9.62
C GLY A 200 -3.87 -5.70 9.30
N VAL A 201 -4.96 -6.44 9.39
CA VAL A 201 -6.33 -5.97 9.15
C VAL A 201 -7.25 -6.53 10.23
N VAL A 202 -8.20 -5.71 10.68
CA VAL A 202 -9.19 -6.06 11.69
C VAL A 202 -10.57 -6.03 11.05
N ARG A 203 -11.30 -7.14 11.15
CA ARG A 203 -12.71 -7.23 10.74
C ARG A 203 -13.59 -7.21 11.98
N THR A 204 -14.46 -6.21 12.04
CA THR A 204 -15.44 -6.04 13.11
C THR A 204 -16.83 -6.29 12.56
N GLN A 205 -17.54 -7.26 13.14
CA GLN A 205 -18.95 -7.49 12.85
C GLN A 205 -19.80 -6.45 13.60
N LEU A 206 -20.52 -5.60 12.87
CA LEU A 206 -21.56 -4.73 13.43
C LEU A 206 -22.94 -5.33 13.12
N ALA A 207 -23.99 -4.80 13.74
CA ALA A 207 -25.34 -5.37 13.67
C ALA A 207 -25.90 -5.47 12.24
N ASP A 208 -25.55 -4.52 11.36
CA ASP A 208 -26.08 -4.35 10.02
C ASP A 208 -25.01 -4.38 8.92
N ARG A 209 -23.73 -4.33 9.29
CA ARG A 209 -22.61 -4.28 8.34
C ARG A 209 -21.32 -4.81 8.93
N GLU A 210 -20.37 -5.04 8.06
CA GLU A 210 -19.00 -5.34 8.45
C GLU A 210 -18.13 -4.10 8.29
N ARG A 211 -17.18 -3.93 9.21
CA ARG A 211 -16.18 -2.87 9.15
C ARG A 211 -14.80 -3.48 9.09
N LEU A 212 -13.99 -3.00 8.14
CA LEU A 212 -12.58 -3.31 8.05
C LEU A 212 -11.77 -2.09 8.49
N ASP A 213 -10.80 -2.30 9.38
CA ASP A 213 -9.82 -1.30 9.78
C ASP A 213 -8.42 -1.87 9.56
N LEU A 214 -7.47 -1.01 9.17
CA LEU A 214 -6.07 -1.40 9.01
C LEU A 214 -5.34 -1.27 10.34
N LEU A 215 -4.55 -2.27 10.71
CA LEU A 215 -3.58 -2.17 11.79
C LEU A 215 -2.29 -1.56 11.24
N VAL A 216 -2.04 -0.30 11.56
CA VAL A 216 -0.99 0.53 11.00
C VAL A 216 -0.04 1.00 12.08
N LEU A 217 1.26 0.90 11.80
CA LEU A 217 2.32 1.49 12.60
C LEU A 217 2.80 2.75 11.90
N ASP A 218 2.68 3.89 12.59
CA ASP A 218 3.16 5.18 12.11
C ASP A 218 4.49 5.54 12.78
N PRO A 219 5.58 5.72 12.03
CA PRO A 219 6.89 6.07 12.58
C PRO A 219 6.95 7.50 13.18
N SER A 220 5.90 8.30 13.02
CA SER A 220 5.72 9.60 13.67
C SER A 220 5.26 9.46 15.12
N SER A 221 4.71 8.29 15.49
CA SER A 221 4.28 8.00 16.85
C SER A 221 5.48 7.84 17.77
N ARG A 222 5.42 8.49 18.94
CA ARG A 222 6.43 8.30 19.98
C ARG A 222 6.26 6.91 20.59
N THR A 223 7.36 6.15 20.68
CA THR A 223 7.37 4.82 21.31
C THR A 223 6.76 4.82 22.70
N SER A 224 7.02 5.84 23.52
CA SER A 224 6.48 5.95 24.87
C SER A 224 4.96 6.06 24.92
N HIS A 225 4.32 6.70 23.94
CA HIS A 225 2.86 6.81 23.91
C HIS A 225 2.21 5.46 23.61
N LEU A 226 2.75 4.74 22.62
CA LEU A 226 2.26 3.41 22.26
C LEU A 226 2.50 2.42 23.40
N GLN A 227 3.70 2.43 24.00
CA GLN A 227 4.02 1.59 25.15
C GLN A 227 3.03 1.81 26.30
N HIS A 228 2.80 3.07 26.70
CA HIS A 228 1.88 3.38 27.78
C HIS A 228 0.44 2.95 27.46
N ALA A 229 -0.02 3.15 26.22
CA ALA A 229 -1.36 2.73 25.79
C ALA A 229 -1.53 1.20 25.82
N LEU A 230 -0.49 0.45 25.45
CA LEU A 230 -0.48 -1.02 25.51
C LEU A 230 -0.44 -1.53 26.96
N GLU A 231 0.41 -0.96 27.81
CA GLU A 231 0.50 -1.29 29.25
C GLU A 231 -0.82 -1.00 29.98
N ALA A 232 -1.46 0.13 29.66
CA ALA A 232 -2.76 0.50 30.21
C ALA A 232 -3.95 -0.23 29.53
N GLN A 233 -3.69 -1.03 28.49
CA GLN A 233 -4.71 -1.71 27.67
C GLN A 233 -5.82 -0.78 27.18
N ASN A 234 -5.50 0.47 26.87
CA ASN A 234 -6.48 1.51 26.56
C ASN A 234 -5.95 2.47 25.50
N LYS A 235 -6.82 2.91 24.59
CA LYS A 235 -6.53 3.89 23.51
C LYS A 235 -5.42 3.49 22.53
N TRP A 236 -4.88 2.27 22.59
CA TRP A 236 -3.89 1.83 21.61
C TRP A 236 -4.50 1.77 20.20
N GLN A 237 -5.79 1.48 20.11
CA GLN A 237 -6.56 1.48 18.86
C GLN A 237 -6.55 2.85 18.18
N ASP A 238 -6.64 3.94 18.95
CA ASP A 238 -6.61 5.30 18.40
C ASP A 238 -5.24 5.65 17.79
N LEU A 239 -4.19 4.91 18.18
CA LEU A 239 -2.83 5.10 17.70
C LEU A 239 -2.49 4.19 16.51
N THR A 240 -3.17 3.05 16.35
CA THR A 240 -2.77 2.02 15.40
C THR A 240 -3.87 1.57 14.45
N LEU A 241 -5.14 1.91 14.67
CA LEU A 241 -6.22 1.56 13.75
C LEU A 241 -6.53 2.71 12.80
N VAL A 242 -6.55 2.42 11.51
CA VAL A 242 -6.91 3.37 10.46
C VAL A 242 -8.17 2.86 9.75
N SER A 243 -9.23 3.67 9.79
CA SER A 243 -10.49 3.37 9.10
C SER A 243 -10.42 3.74 7.61
N GLY A 244 -11.30 3.13 6.82
CA GLY A 244 -11.45 3.43 5.39
C GLY A 244 -11.67 4.93 5.09
N ASP A 245 -12.35 5.65 5.97
CA ASP A 245 -12.63 7.09 5.81
C ASP A 245 -11.36 7.96 5.69
N SER A 246 -10.22 7.44 6.16
CA SER A 246 -8.93 8.14 6.09
C SER A 246 -8.11 7.78 4.85
N LEU A 247 -8.60 6.88 3.99
CA LEU A 247 -7.88 6.31 2.84
C LEU A 247 -8.33 6.86 1.48
N ASN A 248 -8.94 8.05 1.45
CA ASN A 248 -9.56 8.62 0.25
C ASN A 248 -8.60 9.27 -0.77
N LYS A 249 -7.29 9.16 -0.55
CA LYS A 249 -6.25 9.71 -1.44
C LYS A 249 -5.60 8.60 -2.24
N SER A 250 -4.83 8.95 -3.27
CA SER A 250 -3.99 7.95 -3.94
C SER A 250 -2.97 7.35 -2.97
N HIS A 251 -2.84 6.04 -3.01
CA HIS A 251 -1.89 5.28 -2.21
C HIS A 251 -1.10 4.32 -3.10
N GLN A 252 0.13 4.05 -2.73
CA GLN A 252 0.91 2.95 -3.29
C GLN A 252 1.23 1.99 -2.15
N ILE A 253 1.11 0.69 -2.40
CA ILE A 253 1.49 -0.34 -1.44
C ILE A 253 2.64 -1.16 -2.03
N LEU A 254 3.72 -1.26 -1.28
CA LEU A 254 4.77 -2.25 -1.53
C LEU A 254 4.54 -3.47 -0.65
N TYR A 255 4.59 -4.63 -1.30
CA TYR A 255 4.47 -5.94 -0.68
C TYR A 255 5.59 -6.86 -1.16
N VAL A 256 5.91 -7.87 -0.35
CA VAL A 256 6.92 -8.87 -0.67
C VAL A 256 6.22 -10.20 -0.89
N CYS A 257 6.44 -10.82 -2.05
CA CYS A 257 6.03 -12.21 -2.28
C CYS A 257 7.03 -13.18 -1.61
N PRO A 258 6.60 -14.41 -1.25
CA PRO A 258 7.47 -15.47 -0.70
C PRO A 258 8.76 -15.68 -1.51
N GLY A 259 9.79 -16.37 -1.01
CA GLY A 259 10.94 -16.79 -1.81
C GLY A 259 11.89 -15.68 -2.31
N ILE A 260 12.91 -16.10 -3.07
CA ILE A 260 14.03 -15.27 -3.55
C ILE A 260 14.09 -15.34 -5.08
N ALA A 261 14.32 -14.19 -5.73
CA ALA A 261 14.44 -14.11 -7.18
C ALA A 261 15.71 -14.82 -7.68
N ASN A 262 15.55 -15.64 -8.72
CA ASN A 262 16.68 -16.19 -9.46
C ASN A 262 17.35 -15.08 -10.33
N PRO A 263 18.52 -15.31 -10.94
CA PRO A 263 19.22 -14.29 -11.73
C PRO A 263 18.37 -13.70 -12.87
N GLU A 264 17.60 -14.53 -13.58
CA GLU A 264 16.74 -14.08 -14.67
C GLU A 264 15.58 -13.19 -14.18
N GLU A 265 14.88 -13.61 -13.12
CA GLU A 265 13.81 -12.84 -12.48
C GLU A 265 14.35 -11.54 -11.89
N ARG A 266 15.57 -11.56 -11.31
CA ARG A 266 16.21 -10.36 -10.77
C ARG A 266 16.50 -9.32 -11.85
N GLU A 267 16.81 -9.73 -13.08
CA GLU A 267 16.93 -8.81 -14.21
C GLU A 267 15.57 -8.20 -14.60
N GLN A 268 14.51 -9.02 -14.61
CA GLN A 268 13.14 -8.54 -14.88
C GLN A 268 12.65 -7.54 -13.82
N LEU A 269 13.03 -7.76 -12.56
CA LEU A 269 12.69 -6.89 -11.43
C LEU A 269 13.34 -5.49 -11.50
N LYS A 270 14.31 -5.26 -12.39
CA LYS A 270 14.85 -3.90 -12.60
C LYS A 270 13.81 -2.93 -13.14
N VAL A 271 12.84 -3.44 -13.90
CA VAL A 271 11.76 -2.64 -14.45
C VAL A 271 10.70 -2.39 -13.36
N MET A 272 10.43 -1.13 -13.08
CA MET A 272 9.38 -0.73 -12.15
C MET A 272 8.03 -0.74 -12.86
N GLN A 273 7.21 -1.73 -12.57
CA GLN A 273 5.82 -1.80 -13.00
C GLN A 273 4.93 -1.99 -11.77
N ALA A 274 3.93 -1.13 -11.64
CA ALA A 274 2.86 -1.33 -10.68
C ALA A 274 1.82 -2.29 -11.25
N THR A 275 1.30 -3.18 -10.40
CA THR A 275 0.25 -4.13 -10.75
C THR A 275 -1.08 -3.64 -10.20
N ALA A 276 -2.18 -3.75 -10.96
CA ALA A 276 -3.52 -3.40 -10.49
C ALA A 276 -4.17 -4.48 -9.58
N TRP A 277 -3.53 -5.65 -9.42
CA TRP A 277 -4.09 -6.81 -8.72
C TRP A 277 -3.02 -7.50 -7.87
N PHE A 278 -3.45 -8.18 -6.81
CA PHE A 278 -2.55 -9.02 -6.02
C PHE A 278 -2.06 -10.19 -6.88
N GLN A 279 -0.74 -10.36 -6.95
CA GLN A 279 -0.10 -11.45 -7.69
C GLN A 279 1.07 -12.00 -6.87
N CYS A 280 0.81 -12.99 -6.03
CA CYS A 280 1.81 -13.97 -5.63
C CYS A 280 1.28 -15.34 -6.06
N ARG A 281 1.45 -15.70 -7.34
CA ARG A 281 1.35 -17.10 -7.76
C ARG A 281 2.76 -17.62 -7.92
N GLU A 282 3.03 -18.81 -7.40
CA GLU A 282 4.23 -19.57 -7.73
C GLU A 282 4.34 -19.63 -9.25
N VAL A 283 5.47 -19.16 -9.78
CA VAL A 283 5.87 -19.57 -11.12
C VAL A 283 6.19 -21.06 -10.97
N GLN A 284 5.25 -21.90 -11.37
CA GLN A 284 5.51 -23.33 -11.57
C GLN A 284 6.53 -23.52 -12.69
#